data_AF-A0A133V530-F1
#
_entry.id   AF-A0A133V530-F1
#
_cell.length_a   1.000
_cell.length_b   1.000
_cell.length_c   1.000
_cell.angle_alpha   90.00
_cell.angle_beta   90.00
_cell.angle_gamma   90.00
#
_symmetry.space_group_name_H-M   'P 1'
#
loop_
_entity.id
_entity.type
_entity.pdbx_description
1 polymer ?
#
loop_
_entity_poly.entity_id
_entity_poly.type
_entity_poly.pdbx_seq_one_letter_code
_entity_poly.pdbx_strand_id
1 'polypeptide(L)'
;MTDKMSKNSTEALRAILKEVIAGDINEKGELEHAKLRACREFGLSKVPSNAEILATASEDEREEVLPILRRKPVRSISGVTVLTVMPQPYTCPKEKPCVYCPGGPNFGTPQSYTGEEPASARALELDYDPTAQIEARMKQLYAIGHEVDKVELIVFGGTFLAQPLDYQERFMHHCLDTISGKKSPDLEAAKRQAETAGTRTIGITFETRPDYCKREHVNQMLRFGGTRVEIGVETIYEDIYELVGREHTIQDVVEATKTAKDSGLAIVYHMMPGLPGSNCERDLQAFKTIFNDPRFK
;
A
#
# COMPACT_ATOMS: atom_id res chain seq x y z
N MET A 1 -17.89 11.96 11.15
CA MET A 1 -18.71 11.93 12.39
C MET A 1 -17.83 11.42 13.54
N THR A 2 -17.05 12.31 14.14
CA THR A 2 -16.26 12.04 15.35
C THR A 2 -17.19 12.18 16.55
N ASP A 3 -17.71 11.04 16.99
CA ASP A 3 -18.64 10.96 18.11
C ASP A 3 -17.91 11.36 19.40
N LYS A 4 -18.52 12.27 20.16
CA LYS A 4 -18.05 12.64 21.51
C LYS A 4 -18.17 11.38 22.37
N MET A 5 -17.06 10.71 22.64
CA MET A 5 -17.00 9.63 23.63
C MET A 5 -17.67 10.09 24.93
N SER A 6 -18.70 9.37 25.37
CA SER A 6 -19.35 9.66 26.65
C SER A 6 -18.31 9.53 27.78
N LYS A 7 -18.47 10.30 28.86
CA LYS A 7 -17.54 10.28 30.01
C LYS A 7 -17.28 8.85 30.52
N ASN A 8 -18.33 8.03 30.55
CA ASN A 8 -18.28 6.61 30.93
C ASN A 8 -17.42 5.76 29.98
N SER A 9 -17.39 6.10 28.68
CA SER A 9 -16.56 5.40 27.69
C SER A 9 -15.07 5.62 27.97
N THR A 10 -14.65 6.85 28.25
CA THR A 10 -13.24 7.15 28.56
C THR A 10 -12.79 6.51 29.87
N GLU A 11 -13.64 6.53 30.90
CA GLU A 11 -13.36 5.89 32.19
C GLU A 11 -13.21 4.37 32.04
N ALA A 12 -14.06 3.73 31.24
CA ALA A 12 -13.98 2.31 30.96
C ALA A 12 -12.67 1.91 30.25
N LEU A 13 -12.27 2.68 29.23
CA LEU A 13 -11.01 2.46 28.50
C LEU A 13 -9.81 2.59 29.43
N ARG A 14 -9.82 3.60 30.30
CA ARG A 14 -8.73 3.86 31.25
C ARG A 14 -8.67 2.80 32.36
N ALA A 15 -9.81 2.23 32.77
CA ALA A 15 -9.86 1.11 33.71
C ALA A 15 -9.19 -0.14 33.13
N ILE A 16 -9.55 -0.52 31.90
CA ILE A 16 -8.91 -1.65 31.20
C ILE A 16 -7.40 -1.42 31.06
N LEU A 17 -6.98 -0.21 30.69
CA LEU A 17 -5.56 0.12 30.55
C LEU A 17 -4.80 -0.04 31.88
N LYS A 18 -5.38 0.38 33.00
CA LYS A 18 -4.78 0.21 34.34
C LYS A 18 -4.63 -1.26 34.73
N GLU A 19 -5.60 -2.12 34.39
CA GLU A 19 -5.48 -3.57 34.62
C GLU A 19 -4.31 -4.16 33.81
N VAL A 20 -4.07 -3.68 32.58
CA VAL A 20 -2.90 -4.08 31.77
C VAL A 20 -1.59 -3.60 32.43
N ILE A 21 -1.51 -2.33 32.85
CA ILE A 21 -0.31 -1.77 33.51
C ILE A 21 -0.02 -2.47 34.84
N ALA A 22 -1.05 -2.82 35.60
CA ALA A 22 -0.90 -3.54 36.87
C ALA A 22 -0.41 -5.00 36.69
N GLY A 23 -0.40 -5.52 35.46
CA GLY A 23 -0.07 -6.92 35.18
C GLY A 23 -1.20 -7.90 35.48
N ASP A 24 -2.44 -7.41 35.65
CA ASP A 24 -3.63 -8.25 35.84
C ASP A 24 -4.10 -8.89 34.53
N ILE A 25 -3.63 -8.37 33.39
CA ILE A 25 -3.92 -8.86 32.04
C ILE A 25 -2.59 -9.14 31.33
N ASN A 26 -2.22 -10.42 31.25
CA ASN A 26 -0.98 -10.89 30.64
C ASN A 26 -1.20 -11.62 29.31
N GLU A 27 -2.44 -12.00 29.00
CA GLU A 27 -2.78 -12.68 27.76
C GLU A 27 -3.91 -11.98 26.98
N LYS A 28 -3.92 -12.22 25.66
CA LYS A 28 -4.97 -11.66 24.78
C LYS A 28 -6.38 -12.15 25.15
N GLY A 29 -6.52 -13.37 25.67
CA GLY A 29 -7.80 -13.89 26.13
C GLY A 29 -8.35 -13.10 27.32
N GLU A 30 -7.49 -12.78 28.28
CA GLU A 30 -7.83 -11.97 29.46
C GLU A 30 -8.25 -10.55 29.06
N LEU A 31 -7.57 -9.96 28.07
CA LEU A 31 -7.94 -8.66 27.51
C LEU A 31 -9.36 -8.65 26.93
N GLU A 32 -9.75 -9.69 26.18
CA GLU A 32 -11.11 -9.80 25.64
C GLU A 32 -12.15 -9.95 26.76
N HIS A 33 -11.83 -10.71 27.82
CA HIS A 33 -12.69 -10.79 29.00
C HIS A 33 -12.82 -9.44 29.71
N ALA A 34 -11.72 -8.70 29.89
CA ALA A 34 -11.73 -7.37 30.51
C ALA A 34 -12.60 -6.37 29.74
N LYS A 35 -12.52 -6.36 28.40
CA LYS A 35 -13.40 -5.52 27.57
C LYS A 35 -14.88 -5.87 27.74
N LEU A 36 -15.21 -7.16 27.79
CA LEU A 36 -16.59 -7.61 28.00
C LEU A 36 -17.10 -7.26 29.41
N ARG A 37 -16.23 -7.33 30.44
CA ARG A 37 -16.55 -6.85 31.80
C ARG A 37 -16.84 -5.35 31.78
N ALA A 38 -15.95 -4.56 31.20
CA ALA A 38 -16.10 -3.11 31.10
C ALA A 38 -17.38 -2.70 30.36
N CYS A 39 -17.79 -3.44 29.31
CA CYS A 39 -19.09 -3.21 28.66
C CYS A 39 -20.27 -3.34 29.62
N ARG A 40 -20.23 -4.32 30.53
CA ARG A 40 -21.30 -4.56 31.52
C ARG A 40 -21.27 -3.53 32.65
N GLU A 41 -20.08 -3.22 33.16
CA GLU A 41 -19.90 -2.30 34.29
C GLU A 41 -20.19 -0.84 33.92
N PHE A 42 -19.74 -0.41 32.74
CA PHE A 42 -19.86 0.98 32.29
C PHE A 42 -21.01 1.20 31.29
N GLY A 43 -21.74 0.15 30.93
CA GLY A 43 -22.90 0.22 30.02
C GLY A 43 -22.53 0.61 28.58
N LEU A 44 -21.42 0.11 28.06
CA LEU A 44 -20.94 0.44 26.72
C LEU A 44 -21.81 -0.23 25.64
N SER A 45 -22.18 0.52 24.61
CA SER A 45 -22.97 0.01 23.47
C SER A 45 -22.17 -0.88 22.52
N LYS A 46 -20.84 -0.83 22.59
CA LYS A 46 -19.91 -1.59 21.74
C LYS A 46 -18.70 -2.01 22.56
N VAL A 47 -18.13 -3.16 22.21
CA VAL A 47 -16.86 -3.64 22.77
C VAL A 47 -15.71 -2.72 22.33
N PRO A 48 -14.93 -2.16 23.28
CA PRO A 48 -13.76 -1.37 22.96
C PRO A 48 -12.73 -2.10 22.09
N SER A 49 -12.20 -1.40 21.10
CA SER A 49 -11.04 -1.84 20.33
C SER A 49 -9.74 -1.57 21.09
N ASN A 50 -8.69 -2.34 20.79
CA ASN A 50 -7.37 -2.12 21.40
C ASN A 50 -6.82 -0.71 21.09
N ALA A 51 -7.15 -0.17 19.91
CA ALA A 51 -6.75 1.18 19.52
C ALA A 51 -7.40 2.26 20.39
N GLU A 52 -8.69 2.09 20.73
CA GLU A 52 -9.39 2.99 21.65
C GLU A 52 -8.79 2.93 23.06
N ILE A 53 -8.40 1.75 23.54
CA ILE A 53 -7.73 1.59 24.84
C ILE A 53 -6.34 2.25 24.79
N LEU A 54 -5.55 1.97 23.75
CA LEU A 54 -4.20 2.53 23.56
C LEU A 54 -4.21 4.06 23.40
N ALA A 55 -5.27 4.63 22.82
CA ALA A 55 -5.44 6.08 22.70
C ALA A 55 -5.59 6.80 24.05
N THR A 56 -5.86 6.07 25.14
CA THR A 56 -5.92 6.63 26.50
C THR A 56 -4.60 6.55 27.26
N ALA A 57 -3.57 5.89 26.73
CA ALA A 57 -2.25 5.77 27.35
C ALA A 57 -1.43 7.05 27.17
N SER A 58 -0.66 7.44 28.18
CA SER A 58 0.44 8.41 28.02
C SER A 58 1.59 7.80 27.20
N GLU A 59 2.55 8.63 26.77
CA GLU A 59 3.74 8.14 26.05
C GLU A 59 4.50 7.09 26.85
N ASP A 60 4.73 7.33 28.15
CA ASP A 60 5.43 6.37 29.04
C ASP A 60 4.65 5.06 29.20
N GLU A 61 3.31 5.13 29.29
CA GLU A 61 2.46 3.95 29.45
C GLU A 61 2.34 3.13 28.17
N ARG A 62 2.52 3.74 26.99
CA ARG A 62 2.44 3.02 25.71
C ARG A 62 3.45 1.88 25.66
N GLU A 63 4.69 2.12 26.06
CA GLU A 63 5.73 1.08 26.02
C GLU A 63 5.35 -0.17 26.83
N GLU A 64 4.75 0.03 28.00
CA GLU A 64 4.35 -1.05 28.91
C GLU A 64 3.17 -1.88 28.37
N VAL A 65 2.20 -1.22 27.71
CA VAL A 65 0.93 -1.87 27.32
C VAL A 65 0.93 -2.42 25.88
N LEU A 66 1.87 -1.98 25.04
CA LEU A 66 2.00 -2.41 23.64
C LEU A 66 2.09 -3.94 23.45
N PRO A 67 2.80 -4.72 24.29
CA PRO A 67 2.87 -6.18 24.16
C PRO A 67 1.49 -6.87 24.14
N ILE A 68 0.53 -6.33 24.91
CA ILE A 68 -0.82 -6.87 25.07
C ILE A 68 -1.80 -6.23 24.07
N LEU A 69 -1.76 -4.90 23.94
CA LEU A 69 -2.73 -4.15 23.14
C LEU A 69 -2.44 -4.15 21.64
N ARG A 70 -1.22 -4.47 21.18
CA ARG A 70 -0.91 -4.50 19.74
C ARG A 70 -1.69 -5.62 19.04
N ARG A 71 -2.58 -5.23 18.12
CA ARG A 71 -3.64 -6.10 17.58
C ARG A 71 -3.10 -7.29 16.76
N LYS A 72 -1.88 -7.21 16.23
CA LYS A 72 -1.11 -8.34 15.68
C LYS A 72 0.39 -8.05 15.81
N PRO A 73 1.23 -8.96 16.33
CA PRO A 73 2.66 -8.88 16.00
C PRO A 73 2.72 -9.02 14.47
N VAL A 74 3.19 -7.98 13.77
CA VAL A 74 3.34 -8.07 12.32
C VAL A 74 4.24 -9.28 12.04
N ARG A 75 3.95 -10.08 11.02
CA ARG A 75 4.94 -10.97 10.42
C ARG A 75 6.05 -10.17 9.70
N SER A 76 6.36 -8.95 10.11
CA SER A 76 7.54 -8.23 9.64
C SER A 76 8.71 -8.63 10.52
N ILE A 77 9.28 -9.81 10.24
CA ILE A 77 10.60 -10.17 10.76
C ILE A 77 11.64 -9.07 10.41
N SER A 78 11.36 -8.23 9.39
CA SER A 78 12.21 -7.14 8.90
C SER A 78 11.87 -5.73 9.44
N GLY A 79 10.75 -5.52 10.15
CA GLY A 79 10.37 -4.18 10.64
C GLY A 79 10.01 -3.15 9.55
N VAL A 80 9.75 -3.56 8.31
CA VAL A 80 9.37 -2.66 7.21
C VAL A 80 7.86 -2.44 7.18
N THR A 81 7.45 -1.18 7.14
CA THR A 81 6.06 -0.75 6.95
C THR A 81 5.79 -0.50 5.47
N VAL A 82 4.75 -1.13 4.93
CA VAL A 82 4.31 -0.86 3.55
C VAL A 82 3.29 0.27 3.55
N LEU A 83 3.59 1.34 2.82
CA LEU A 83 2.68 2.45 2.55
C LEU A 83 2.28 2.43 1.08
N THR A 84 1.02 2.17 0.81
CA THR A 84 0.45 2.24 -0.54
C THR A 84 -0.21 3.61 -0.74
N VAL A 85 0.16 4.28 -1.82
CA VAL A 85 -0.43 5.54 -2.27
C VAL A 85 -0.96 5.38 -3.69
N MET A 86 -2.06 6.06 -3.99
CA MET A 86 -2.65 6.06 -5.33
C MET A 86 -2.59 7.48 -5.90
N PRO A 87 -2.05 7.67 -7.11
CA PRO A 87 -2.13 8.93 -7.81
C PRO A 87 -3.56 9.19 -8.27
N GLN A 88 -3.82 10.42 -8.68
CA GLN A 88 -5.12 10.81 -9.20
C GLN A 88 -5.54 9.92 -10.36
N PRO A 89 -6.84 9.62 -10.51
CA PRO A 89 -7.37 8.91 -11.65
C PRO A 89 -6.94 9.56 -12.95
N TYR A 90 -6.22 8.81 -13.76
CA TYR A 90 -5.81 9.22 -15.10
C TYR A 90 -6.26 8.17 -16.09
N THR A 91 -6.72 8.61 -17.25
CA THR A 91 -7.21 7.71 -18.29
C THR A 91 -6.12 6.72 -18.65
N CYS A 92 -6.51 5.45 -18.76
CA CYS A 92 -5.63 4.44 -19.33
C CYS A 92 -5.14 4.96 -20.70
N PRO A 93 -3.86 4.77 -21.05
CA PRO A 93 -3.36 5.17 -22.36
C PRO A 93 -4.03 4.47 -23.55
N LYS A 94 -4.83 3.43 -23.27
CA LYS A 94 -5.65 2.72 -24.25
C LYS A 94 -6.95 3.45 -24.51
N GLU A 95 -7.49 3.31 -25.71
CA GLU A 95 -8.81 3.87 -26.04
C GLU A 95 -9.95 3.25 -25.23
N LYS A 96 -9.84 1.95 -24.91
CA LYS A 96 -10.82 1.21 -24.12
C LYS A 96 -10.15 0.43 -22.99
N PRO A 97 -10.76 0.34 -21.80
CA PRO A 97 -10.31 -0.56 -20.74
C PRO A 97 -10.29 -2.02 -21.20
N CYS A 98 -9.44 -2.86 -20.59
CA CYS A 98 -9.49 -4.30 -20.79
C CYS A 98 -10.81 -4.85 -20.25
N VAL A 99 -11.29 -5.97 -20.81
CA VAL A 99 -12.61 -6.55 -20.49
C VAL A 99 -12.85 -6.78 -18.99
N TYR A 100 -11.81 -7.11 -18.23
CA TYR A 100 -11.90 -7.37 -16.79
C TYR A 100 -11.56 -6.17 -15.90
N CYS A 101 -11.11 -5.04 -16.44
CA CYS A 101 -10.66 -3.91 -15.63
C CYS A 101 -11.87 -3.15 -15.04
N PRO A 102 -12.08 -3.12 -13.72
CA PRO A 102 -13.09 -2.26 -13.12
C PRO A 102 -12.60 -0.80 -13.03
N GLY A 103 -13.51 0.09 -12.62
CA GLY A 103 -13.21 1.47 -12.26
C GLY A 103 -12.70 2.33 -13.42
N GLY A 104 -11.76 3.21 -13.11
CA GLY A 104 -11.23 4.21 -14.03
C GLY A 104 -11.79 5.61 -13.77
N PRO A 105 -11.31 6.63 -14.48
CA PRO A 105 -11.61 8.03 -14.14
C PRO A 105 -13.10 8.38 -14.11
N ASN A 106 -13.92 7.70 -14.91
CA ASN A 106 -15.38 7.87 -14.91
C ASN A 106 -16.05 7.46 -13.59
N PHE A 107 -15.37 6.62 -12.80
CA PHE A 107 -15.79 6.19 -11.46
C PHE A 107 -15.00 6.90 -10.36
N GLY A 108 -14.14 7.86 -10.73
CA GLY A 108 -13.30 8.57 -9.78
C GLY A 108 -12.17 7.71 -9.20
N THR A 109 -11.80 6.58 -9.81
CA THR A 109 -10.71 5.69 -9.36
C THR A 109 -9.65 5.48 -10.44
N PRO A 110 -8.40 5.13 -10.09
CA PRO A 110 -7.43 4.63 -11.06
C PRO A 110 -7.97 3.38 -11.77
N GLN A 111 -7.50 3.15 -12.99
CA GLN A 111 -7.94 1.99 -13.76
C GLN A 111 -7.61 0.69 -13.02
N SER A 112 -8.58 -0.24 -13.00
CA SER A 112 -8.49 -1.56 -12.35
C SER A 112 -8.81 -1.58 -10.85
N TYR A 113 -9.23 -0.45 -10.27
CA TYR A 113 -9.56 -0.34 -8.85
C TYR A 113 -11.02 0.07 -8.64
N THR A 114 -11.69 -0.54 -7.66
CA THR A 114 -13.12 -0.33 -7.41
C THR A 114 -13.40 0.86 -6.49
N GLY A 115 -12.43 1.24 -5.64
CA GLY A 115 -12.64 2.24 -4.60
C GLY A 115 -13.02 1.64 -3.25
N GLU A 116 -13.29 0.33 -3.20
CA GLU A 116 -13.62 -0.37 -1.95
C GLU A 116 -12.38 -0.93 -1.25
N GLU A 117 -11.27 -1.11 -1.98
CA GLU A 117 -10.02 -1.58 -1.42
C GLU A 117 -9.49 -0.56 -0.38
N PRO A 118 -8.92 -0.96 0.76
CA PRO A 118 -8.56 -0.01 1.82
C PRO A 118 -7.62 1.12 1.41
N ALA A 119 -6.74 0.90 0.42
CA ALA A 119 -5.90 1.96 -0.15
C ALA A 119 -6.71 2.88 -1.08
N SER A 120 -7.53 2.30 -1.96
CA SER A 120 -8.36 3.06 -2.90
C SER A 120 -9.45 3.87 -2.20
N ALA A 121 -10.11 3.32 -1.18
CA ALA A 121 -11.09 4.03 -0.38
C ALA A 121 -10.48 5.27 0.31
N ARG A 122 -9.27 5.11 0.86
CA ARG A 122 -8.53 6.22 1.48
C ARG A 122 -8.09 7.26 0.46
N ALA A 123 -7.61 6.83 -0.71
CA ALA A 123 -7.22 7.74 -1.77
C ALA A 123 -8.42 8.57 -2.27
N LEU A 124 -9.57 7.92 -2.45
CA LEU A 124 -10.82 8.57 -2.84
C LEU A 124 -11.32 9.57 -1.79
N GLU A 125 -11.29 9.21 -0.50
CA GLU A 125 -11.69 10.11 0.60
C GLU A 125 -10.78 11.34 0.72
N LEU A 126 -9.53 11.22 0.30
CA LEU A 126 -8.49 12.25 0.46
C LEU A 126 -8.12 12.91 -0.89
N ASP A 127 -9.02 12.85 -1.87
CA ASP A 127 -8.88 13.47 -3.18
C ASP A 127 -7.53 13.17 -3.88
N TYR A 128 -7.00 11.96 -3.65
CA TYR A 128 -5.73 11.47 -4.18
C TYR A 128 -4.50 12.33 -3.81
N ASP A 129 -4.59 13.13 -2.75
CA ASP A 129 -3.44 13.88 -2.25
C ASP A 129 -2.41 12.92 -1.60
N PRO A 130 -1.15 12.92 -2.06
CA PRO A 130 -0.15 11.99 -1.54
C PRO A 130 0.18 12.22 -0.06
N THR A 131 0.18 13.48 0.39
CA THR A 131 0.50 13.85 1.78
C THR A 131 -0.57 13.31 2.71
N ALA A 132 -1.83 13.62 2.43
CA ALA A 132 -2.96 13.19 3.22
C ALA A 132 -3.06 11.66 3.28
N GLN A 133 -2.84 10.96 2.15
CA GLN A 133 -2.84 9.49 2.11
C GLN A 133 -1.79 8.87 3.05
N ILE A 134 -0.55 9.39 3.01
CA ILE A 134 0.56 8.91 3.85
C ILE A 134 0.28 9.24 5.32
N GLU A 135 -0.07 10.48 5.65
CA GLU A 135 -0.36 10.91 7.02
C GLU A 135 -1.51 10.10 7.64
N ALA A 136 -2.59 9.89 6.89
CA ALA A 136 -3.73 9.09 7.35
C ALA A 136 -3.32 7.64 7.61
N ARG A 137 -2.48 7.05 6.74
CA ARG A 137 -2.00 5.68 6.92
C ARG A 137 -1.03 5.55 8.08
N MET A 138 -0.09 6.48 8.24
CA MET A 138 0.83 6.51 9.38
C MET A 138 0.05 6.68 10.69
N LYS A 139 -0.89 7.63 10.76
CA LYS A 139 -1.77 7.83 11.92
C LYS A 139 -2.55 6.55 12.27
N GLN A 140 -3.07 5.84 11.27
CA GLN A 140 -3.75 4.57 11.48
C GLN A 140 -2.82 3.53 12.13
N LEU A 141 -1.58 3.42 11.65
CA LEU A 141 -0.57 2.48 12.17
C LEU A 141 -0.16 2.83 13.61
N TYR A 142 0.09 4.11 13.91
CA TYR A 142 0.37 4.56 15.28
C TYR A 142 -0.79 4.26 16.24
N ALA A 143 -2.04 4.46 15.81
CA ALA A 143 -3.22 4.19 16.62
C ALA A 143 -3.40 2.71 16.99
N ILE A 144 -2.87 1.79 16.18
CA ILE A 144 -2.88 0.34 16.48
C ILE A 144 -1.58 -0.16 17.13
N GLY A 145 -0.67 0.75 17.50
CA GLY A 145 0.57 0.44 18.23
C GLY A 145 1.72 -0.04 17.35
N HIS A 146 1.79 0.45 16.11
CA HIS A 146 2.92 0.20 15.21
C HIS A 146 3.73 1.48 15.05
N GLU A 147 5.04 1.35 15.21
CA GLU A 147 5.99 2.39 14.82
C GLU A 147 6.31 2.29 13.34
N VAL A 148 6.61 3.44 12.74
CA VAL A 148 6.94 3.56 11.32
C VAL A 148 8.33 4.19 11.19
N ASP A 149 9.35 3.34 11.19
CA ASP A 149 10.77 3.72 11.07
C ASP A 149 11.33 3.43 9.66
N LYS A 150 10.89 2.34 9.02
CA LYS A 150 11.28 1.96 7.66
C LYS A 150 10.04 1.79 6.80
N VAL A 151 10.03 2.47 5.65
CA VAL A 151 8.91 2.48 4.72
C VAL A 151 9.31 1.90 3.38
N GLU A 152 8.52 0.94 2.91
CA GLU A 152 8.43 0.63 1.50
C GLU A 152 7.20 1.35 0.92
N LEU A 153 7.44 2.31 0.02
CA LEU A 153 6.40 3.05 -0.66
C LEU A 153 5.96 2.26 -1.90
N ILE A 154 4.66 2.11 -2.10
CA ILE A 154 4.10 1.47 -3.29
C ILE A 154 3.14 2.45 -3.97
N VAL A 155 3.42 2.77 -5.23
CA VAL A 155 2.58 3.63 -6.07
C VAL A 155 1.65 2.76 -6.92
N PHE A 156 0.39 2.67 -6.51
CA PHE A 156 -0.66 1.83 -7.11
C PHE A 156 -1.44 2.58 -8.19
N GLY A 157 -1.92 1.87 -9.22
CA GLY A 157 -2.81 2.45 -10.23
C GLY A 157 -2.48 2.04 -11.67
N GLY A 158 -1.32 1.41 -11.91
CA GLY A 158 -0.90 0.85 -13.20
C GLY A 158 -0.63 1.86 -14.33
N THR A 159 -1.01 3.13 -14.18
CA THR A 159 -0.89 4.18 -15.22
C THR A 159 -0.07 5.40 -14.79
N PHE A 160 0.55 5.38 -13.60
CA PHE A 160 1.30 6.51 -13.05
C PHE A 160 2.37 7.03 -14.04
N LEU A 161 3.14 6.13 -14.64
CA LEU A 161 4.21 6.48 -15.58
C LEU A 161 3.72 7.06 -16.91
N ALA A 162 2.41 6.94 -17.19
CA ALA A 162 1.77 7.55 -18.35
C ALA A 162 1.22 8.95 -18.09
N GLN A 163 1.20 9.41 -16.83
CA GLN A 163 0.71 10.74 -16.47
C GLN A 163 1.72 11.83 -16.87
N PRO A 164 1.34 13.12 -16.88
CA PRO A 164 2.28 14.22 -17.12
C PRO A 164 3.49 14.19 -16.19
N LEU A 165 4.69 14.46 -16.72
CA LEU A 165 5.94 14.35 -15.97
C LEU A 165 6.02 15.30 -14.76
N ASP A 166 5.44 16.51 -14.88
CA ASP A 166 5.38 17.48 -13.80
C ASP A 166 4.50 16.98 -12.64
N TYR A 167 3.41 16.28 -12.96
CA TYR A 167 2.58 15.63 -11.95
C TYR A 167 3.33 14.49 -11.26
N GLN A 168 3.97 13.60 -12.03
CA GLN A 168 4.73 12.49 -11.47
C GLN A 168 5.82 12.98 -10.49
N GLU A 169 6.58 14.01 -10.89
CA GLU A 169 7.65 14.58 -10.08
C GLU A 169 7.13 15.21 -8.79
N ARG A 170 6.06 16.04 -8.87
CA ARG A 170 5.42 16.63 -7.69
C ARG A 170 4.84 15.57 -6.76
N PHE A 171 4.21 14.54 -7.31
CA PHE A 171 3.62 13.46 -6.51
C PHE A 171 4.69 12.73 -5.70
N MET A 172 5.78 12.32 -6.35
CA MET A 172 6.89 11.65 -5.68
C MET A 172 7.62 12.56 -4.68
N HIS A 173 7.79 13.84 -5.02
CA HIS A 173 8.37 14.83 -4.12
C HIS A 173 7.55 14.93 -2.83
N HIS A 174 6.23 15.11 -2.93
CA HIS A 174 5.36 15.17 -1.77
C HIS A 174 5.41 13.87 -0.96
N CYS A 175 5.39 12.70 -1.60
CA CYS A 175 5.49 11.43 -0.87
C CYS A 175 6.76 11.34 -0.01
N LEU A 176 7.92 11.72 -0.56
CA LEU A 176 9.19 11.67 0.16
C LEU A 176 9.28 12.69 1.29
N ASP A 177 8.79 13.91 1.07
CA ASP A 177 8.71 14.95 2.10
C ASP A 177 7.81 14.50 3.25
N THR A 178 6.64 13.94 2.96
CA THR A 178 5.70 13.47 3.99
C THR A 178 6.30 12.32 4.80
N ILE A 179 6.90 11.32 4.14
CA ILE A 179 7.51 10.18 4.85
C ILE A 179 8.69 10.67 5.71
N SER A 180 9.54 11.55 5.20
CA SER A 180 10.69 12.06 5.95
C SER A 180 10.32 13.05 7.05
N GLY A 181 9.09 13.59 7.02
CA GLY A 181 8.60 14.62 7.93
C GLY A 181 9.24 15.99 7.73
N LYS A 182 9.89 16.21 6.57
CA LYS A 182 10.62 17.45 6.25
C LYS A 182 10.22 17.97 4.88
N LYS A 183 10.05 19.28 4.79
CA LYS A 183 9.81 19.96 3.51
C LYS A 183 11.14 20.19 2.79
N SER A 184 11.14 20.00 1.48
CA SER A 184 12.29 20.24 0.61
C SER A 184 11.90 21.09 -0.61
N PRO A 185 12.86 21.79 -1.24
CA PRO A 185 12.60 22.64 -2.40
C PRO A 185 12.27 21.86 -3.69
N ASP A 186 12.79 20.64 -3.82
CA ASP A 186 12.66 19.79 -5.00
C ASP A 186 12.84 18.31 -4.66
N LEU A 187 12.53 17.44 -5.62
CA LEU A 187 12.63 15.98 -5.47
C LEU A 187 14.04 15.50 -5.09
N GLU A 188 15.10 16.10 -5.61
CA GLU A 188 16.47 15.67 -5.31
C GLU A 188 16.87 16.01 -3.88
N ALA A 189 16.44 17.18 -3.39
CA ALA A 189 16.57 17.55 -1.99
C ALA A 189 15.73 16.64 -1.09
N ALA A 190 14.50 16.28 -1.50
CA ALA A 190 13.64 15.33 -0.78
C ALA A 190 14.34 13.97 -0.58
N LYS A 191 14.95 13.44 -1.66
CA LYS A 191 15.71 12.18 -1.64
C LYS A 191 16.87 12.24 -0.66
N ARG A 192 17.71 13.29 -0.72
CA ARG A 192 18.84 13.47 0.22
C ARG A 192 18.39 13.58 1.67
N GLN A 193 17.24 14.21 1.92
CA GLN A 193 16.68 14.30 3.27
C GLN A 193 16.16 12.94 3.74
N ALA A 194 15.49 12.18 2.87
CA ALA A 194 14.97 10.86 3.17
C ALA A 194 16.06 9.84 3.57
N GLU A 195 17.29 9.98 3.06
CA GLU A 195 18.44 9.13 3.42
C GLU A 195 18.79 9.16 4.92
N THR A 196 18.58 10.31 5.58
CA THR A 196 18.95 10.55 6.99
C THR A 196 17.75 10.81 7.90
N ALA A 197 16.54 10.65 7.38
CA ALA A 197 15.31 10.85 8.13
C ALA A 197 15.12 9.79 9.24
N GLY A 198 14.31 10.15 10.25
CA GLY A 198 13.91 9.22 11.30
C GLY A 198 13.05 8.08 10.74
N THR A 199 12.11 8.42 9.86
CA THR A 199 11.38 7.46 9.03
C THR A 199 12.01 7.40 7.65
N ARG A 200 12.62 6.27 7.29
CA ARG A 200 13.39 6.09 6.04
C ARG A 200 12.56 5.40 4.96
N THR A 201 12.55 5.98 3.77
CA THR A 201 12.08 5.28 2.56
C THR A 201 13.18 4.34 2.08
N ILE A 202 12.99 3.04 2.30
CA ILE A 202 13.99 2.01 1.96
C ILE A 202 13.75 1.35 0.60
N GLY A 203 12.59 1.59 0.00
CA GLY A 203 12.23 1.06 -1.31
C GLY A 203 10.99 1.74 -1.86
N ILE A 204 10.93 1.82 -3.19
CA ILE A 204 9.80 2.38 -3.93
C ILE A 204 9.43 1.38 -5.01
N THR A 205 8.17 0.96 -4.99
CA THR A 205 7.58 0.06 -6.00
C THR A 205 6.63 0.83 -6.90
N PHE A 206 6.81 0.69 -8.21
CA PHE A 206 5.87 1.21 -9.21
C PHE A 206 5.11 0.06 -9.86
N GLU A 207 3.80 0.19 -9.95
CA GLU A 207 2.98 -0.65 -10.84
C GLU A 207 2.94 -0.03 -12.24
N THR A 208 3.11 -0.85 -13.27
CA THR A 208 3.03 -0.38 -14.64
C THR A 208 2.58 -1.46 -15.61
N ARG A 209 2.20 -1.03 -16.80
CA ARG A 209 2.00 -1.91 -17.95
C ARG A 209 3.34 -2.22 -18.63
N PRO A 210 3.49 -3.38 -19.30
CA PRO A 210 4.72 -3.72 -20.02
C PRO A 210 5.14 -2.65 -21.03
N ASP A 211 4.19 -2.11 -21.79
CA ASP A 211 4.42 -1.07 -22.80
C ASP A 211 4.81 0.31 -22.21
N TYR A 212 4.64 0.50 -20.90
CA TYR A 212 5.07 1.65 -20.09
C TYR A 212 6.23 1.31 -19.14
N CYS A 213 7.00 0.29 -19.48
CA CYS A 213 8.22 -0.11 -18.79
C CYS A 213 9.44 -0.10 -19.73
N LYS A 214 9.42 0.79 -20.73
CA LYS A 214 10.53 1.04 -21.66
C LYS A 214 11.65 1.83 -20.97
N ARG A 215 12.79 1.99 -21.66
CA ARG A 215 13.99 2.66 -21.12
C ARG A 215 13.70 4.02 -20.50
N GLU A 216 12.93 4.86 -21.17
CA GLU A 216 12.53 6.17 -20.69
C GLU A 216 11.73 6.10 -19.39
N HIS A 217 10.81 5.13 -19.27
CA HIS A 217 10.01 4.93 -18.08
C HIS A 217 10.85 4.37 -16.92
N VAL A 218 11.74 3.42 -17.20
CA VAL A 218 12.68 2.88 -16.20
C VAL A 218 13.64 3.98 -15.71
N ASN A 219 14.13 4.85 -16.59
CA ASN A 219 14.91 6.02 -16.20
C ASN A 219 14.12 6.94 -15.26
N GLN A 220 12.82 7.14 -15.49
CA GLN A 220 11.98 7.92 -14.56
C GLN A 220 11.82 7.21 -13.21
N MET A 221 11.54 5.90 -13.21
CA MET A 221 11.47 5.11 -11.98
C MET A 221 12.77 5.26 -11.15
N LEU A 222 13.93 5.12 -11.79
CA LEU A 222 15.24 5.31 -11.14
C LEU A 222 15.42 6.73 -10.62
N ARG A 223 15.02 7.75 -11.39
CA ARG A 223 15.07 9.16 -10.97
C ARG A 223 14.26 9.39 -9.70
N PHE A 224 13.09 8.76 -9.59
CA PHE A 224 12.23 8.81 -8.40
C PHE A 224 12.75 7.98 -7.22
N GLY A 225 13.81 7.19 -7.38
CA GLY A 225 14.32 6.28 -6.35
C GLY A 225 13.65 4.90 -6.34
N GLY A 226 13.05 4.51 -7.46
CA GLY A 226 12.46 3.19 -7.69
C GLY A 226 13.47 2.06 -7.45
N THR A 227 13.04 1.06 -6.69
CA THR A 227 13.83 -0.15 -6.39
C THR A 227 13.16 -1.42 -6.92
N ARG A 228 11.85 -1.35 -7.17
CA ARG A 228 11.06 -2.47 -7.66
C ARG A 228 10.02 -1.99 -8.68
N VAL A 229 9.75 -2.82 -9.67
CA VAL A 229 8.65 -2.62 -10.62
C VAL A 229 7.75 -3.86 -10.63
N GLU A 230 6.46 -3.62 -10.53
CA GLU A 230 5.44 -4.62 -10.75
C GLU A 230 4.83 -4.43 -12.15
N ILE A 231 4.96 -5.45 -12.98
CA ILE A 231 4.56 -5.43 -14.38
C ILE A 231 3.28 -6.24 -14.53
N GLY A 232 2.24 -5.60 -15.05
CA GLY A 232 1.00 -6.26 -15.45
C GLY A 232 1.21 -7.19 -16.63
N VAL A 233 1.62 -8.44 -16.41
CA VAL A 233 1.80 -9.43 -17.50
C VAL A 233 0.49 -10.17 -17.76
N GLU A 234 -0.22 -10.53 -16.70
CA GLU A 234 -1.49 -11.27 -16.64
C GLU A 234 -1.43 -12.70 -17.16
N THR A 235 -0.94 -12.89 -18.38
CA THR A 235 -0.75 -14.19 -19.03
C THR A 235 0.40 -14.09 -20.03
N ILE A 236 0.81 -15.18 -20.68
CA ILE A 236 1.87 -15.15 -21.72
C ILE A 236 1.34 -15.48 -23.13
N TYR A 237 0.03 -15.40 -23.31
CA TYR A 237 -0.65 -15.83 -24.52
C TYR A 237 -1.27 -14.63 -25.25
N GLU A 238 -0.81 -14.36 -26.48
CA GLU A 238 -1.28 -13.21 -27.27
C GLU A 238 -2.74 -13.36 -27.71
N ASP A 239 -3.22 -14.58 -27.97
CA ASP A 239 -4.63 -14.83 -28.28
C ASP A 239 -5.56 -14.40 -27.14
N ILE A 240 -5.10 -14.50 -25.89
CA ILE A 240 -5.85 -14.00 -24.72
C ILE A 240 -5.77 -12.48 -24.63
N TYR A 241 -4.61 -11.87 -24.89
CA TYR A 241 -4.49 -10.41 -24.92
C TYR A 241 -5.46 -9.79 -25.92
N GLU A 242 -5.52 -10.32 -27.14
CA GLU A 242 -6.47 -9.87 -28.16
C GLU A 242 -7.92 -10.01 -27.68
N LEU A 243 -8.26 -11.18 -27.11
CA LEU A 243 -9.62 -11.47 -26.65
C LEU A 243 -10.11 -10.53 -25.54
N VAL A 244 -9.24 -10.20 -24.58
CA VAL A 244 -9.58 -9.31 -23.46
C VAL A 244 -9.31 -7.84 -23.78
N GLY A 245 -8.89 -7.54 -25.02
CA GLY A 245 -8.55 -6.21 -25.49
C GLY A 245 -7.38 -5.60 -24.75
N ARG A 246 -6.35 -6.37 -24.38
CA ARG A 246 -5.09 -5.87 -23.78
C ARG A 246 -4.08 -5.59 -24.89
N GLU A 247 -3.64 -4.33 -25.01
CA GLU A 247 -2.98 -3.79 -26.21
C GLU A 247 -1.44 -3.83 -26.15
N HIS A 248 -0.85 -4.66 -25.28
CA HIS A 248 0.59 -4.92 -25.31
C HIS A 248 0.85 -6.35 -25.81
N THR A 249 2.07 -6.59 -26.25
CA THR A 249 2.52 -7.88 -26.78
C THR A 249 3.35 -8.64 -25.77
N ILE A 250 3.70 -9.89 -26.08
CA ILE A 250 4.71 -10.63 -25.31
C ILE A 250 6.09 -10.03 -25.48
N GLN A 251 6.37 -9.43 -26.65
CA GLN A 251 7.62 -8.73 -26.88
C GLN A 251 7.78 -7.53 -25.94
N ASP A 252 6.71 -6.77 -25.67
CA ASP A 252 6.72 -5.69 -24.66
C ASP A 252 7.07 -6.22 -23.27
N VAL A 253 6.55 -7.39 -22.88
CA VAL A 253 6.88 -8.04 -21.59
C VAL A 253 8.36 -8.42 -21.53
N VAL A 254 8.89 -9.03 -22.59
CA VAL A 254 10.31 -9.42 -22.66
C VAL A 254 11.23 -8.20 -22.60
N GLU A 255 10.90 -7.13 -23.34
CA GLU A 255 11.67 -5.89 -23.37
C GLU A 255 11.61 -5.14 -22.04
N ALA A 256 10.43 -5.04 -21.43
CA ALA A 256 10.24 -4.46 -20.10
C ALA A 256 11.09 -5.19 -19.05
N THR A 257 11.03 -6.52 -19.06
CA THR A 257 11.76 -7.37 -18.12
C THR A 257 13.26 -7.20 -18.26
N LYS A 258 13.77 -7.29 -19.49
CA LYS A 258 15.18 -7.06 -19.78
C LYS A 258 15.61 -5.67 -19.32
N THR A 259 14.84 -4.64 -19.68
CA THR A 259 15.20 -3.25 -19.38
C THR A 259 15.20 -2.96 -17.88
N ALA A 260 14.20 -3.43 -17.14
CA ALA A 260 14.14 -3.30 -15.69
C ALA A 260 15.28 -4.06 -15.00
N LYS A 261 15.56 -5.29 -15.45
CA LYS A 261 16.60 -6.15 -14.87
C LYS A 261 18.01 -5.63 -15.12
N ASP A 262 18.30 -5.25 -16.36
CA ASP A 262 19.60 -4.67 -16.74
C ASP A 262 19.83 -3.33 -16.01
N SER A 263 18.77 -2.67 -15.55
CA SER A 263 18.81 -1.44 -14.75
C SER A 263 18.86 -1.68 -13.23
N GLY A 264 18.86 -2.94 -12.78
CA GLY A 264 18.99 -3.31 -11.37
C GLY A 264 17.70 -3.23 -10.54
N LEU A 265 16.53 -3.07 -11.18
CA LEU A 265 15.25 -3.11 -10.48
C LEU A 265 14.87 -4.55 -10.12
N ALA A 266 14.29 -4.75 -8.94
CA ALA A 266 13.55 -5.97 -8.65
C ALA A 266 12.28 -6.01 -9.51
N ILE A 267 11.93 -7.20 -10.03
CA ILE A 267 10.78 -7.36 -10.93
C ILE A 267 9.76 -8.29 -10.27
N VAL A 268 8.50 -7.87 -10.33
CA VAL A 268 7.34 -8.68 -9.98
C VAL A 268 6.43 -8.73 -11.20
N TYR A 269 5.92 -9.92 -11.53
CA TYR A 269 4.84 -10.03 -12.52
C TYR A 269 3.52 -10.18 -11.79
N HIS A 270 2.56 -9.35 -12.16
CA HIS A 270 1.16 -9.59 -11.86
C HIS A 270 0.63 -10.60 -12.89
N MET A 271 0.06 -11.71 -12.40
CA MET A 271 -0.42 -12.84 -13.20
C MET A 271 -1.88 -13.15 -12.84
N MET A 272 -2.73 -13.39 -13.84
CA MET A 272 -4.16 -13.64 -13.70
C MET A 272 -4.55 -14.97 -14.36
N PRO A 273 -4.62 -16.06 -13.60
CA PRO A 273 -5.24 -17.30 -14.06
C PRO A 273 -6.74 -17.10 -14.32
N GLY A 274 -7.33 -17.93 -15.19
CA GLY A 274 -8.78 -17.93 -15.46
C GLY A 274 -9.27 -16.76 -16.30
N LEU A 275 -8.39 -16.09 -17.04
CA LEU A 275 -8.81 -15.09 -18.05
C LEU A 275 -9.70 -15.74 -19.13
N PRO A 276 -10.63 -14.97 -19.74
CA PRO A 276 -11.39 -15.44 -20.89
C PRO A 276 -10.48 -16.06 -21.95
N GLY A 277 -10.83 -17.25 -22.45
CA GLY A 277 -10.02 -18.02 -23.40
C GLY A 277 -8.93 -18.90 -22.80
N SER A 278 -8.63 -18.78 -21.50
CA SER A 278 -7.71 -19.69 -20.79
C SER A 278 -8.43 -20.90 -20.19
N ASN A 279 -7.63 -21.83 -19.65
CA ASN A 279 -8.08 -22.92 -18.79
C ASN A 279 -6.95 -23.31 -17.82
N CYS A 280 -7.26 -24.18 -16.85
CA CYS A 280 -6.32 -24.59 -15.81
C CYS A 280 -4.99 -25.15 -16.37
N GLU A 281 -5.04 -25.92 -17.46
CA GLU A 281 -3.84 -26.47 -18.09
C GLU A 281 -2.98 -25.36 -18.71
N ARG A 282 -3.59 -24.44 -19.47
CA ARG A 282 -2.90 -23.28 -20.05
C ARG A 282 -2.28 -22.40 -18.98
N ASP A 283 -3.00 -22.08 -17.91
CA ASP A 283 -2.49 -21.25 -16.82
C ASP A 283 -1.29 -21.91 -16.13
N LEU A 284 -1.35 -23.22 -15.89
CA LEU A 284 -0.22 -23.97 -15.32
C LEU A 284 1.01 -23.94 -16.26
N GLN A 285 0.80 -24.07 -17.56
CA GLN A 285 1.88 -23.99 -18.54
C GLN A 285 2.46 -22.57 -18.65
N ALA A 286 1.63 -21.53 -18.49
CA ALA A 286 2.10 -20.15 -18.43
C ALA A 286 3.09 -19.94 -17.28
N PHE A 287 2.75 -20.38 -16.06
CA PHE A 287 3.66 -20.32 -14.92
C PHE A 287 4.95 -21.11 -15.15
N LYS A 288 4.84 -22.35 -15.66
CA LYS A 288 6.03 -23.16 -15.99
C LYS A 288 6.93 -22.45 -16.99
N THR A 289 6.35 -21.81 -18.00
CA THR A 289 7.12 -21.10 -19.03
C THR A 289 7.84 -19.89 -18.45
N ILE A 290 7.17 -19.05 -17.66
CA ILE A 290 7.76 -17.85 -17.03
C ILE A 290 9.02 -18.20 -16.21
N PHE A 291 8.99 -19.30 -15.46
CA PHE A 291 10.13 -19.69 -14.62
C PHE A 291 11.23 -20.45 -15.37
N ASN A 292 11.00 -20.92 -16.59
CA ASN A 292 11.96 -21.75 -17.32
C ASN A 292 12.56 -21.04 -18.53
N ASP A 293 11.75 -20.28 -19.27
CA ASP A 293 12.16 -19.57 -20.46
C ASP A 293 13.01 -18.34 -20.11
N PRO A 294 14.26 -18.24 -20.64
CA PRO A 294 15.15 -17.11 -20.38
C PRO A 294 14.60 -15.74 -20.77
N ARG A 295 13.63 -15.65 -21.69
CA ARG A 295 13.05 -14.38 -22.13
C ARG A 295 12.32 -13.64 -21.00
N PHE A 296 11.83 -14.36 -20.00
CA PHE A 296 11.11 -13.79 -18.85
C PHE A 296 11.97 -13.67 -17.61
N LYS A 297 13.30 -13.88 -17.70
CA LYS A 297 14.20 -13.95 -16.56
C LYS A 297 15.02 -12.71 -16.36
#